data_AF-A0A538NWN5-F1
#
_entry.id   AF-A0A538NWN5-F1
#
_cell.length_a   1.000
_cell.length_b   1.000
_cell.length_c   1.000
_cell.angle_alpha   90.00
_cell.angle_beta   90.00
_cell.angle_gamma   90.00
#
_symmetry.space_group_name_H-M   'P 1'
#
loop_
_entity.id
_entity.type
_entity.pdbx_description
1 polymer ?
#
loop_
_entity_poly.entity_id
_entity_poly.type
_entity_poly.pdbx_seq_one_letter_code
_entity_poly.pdbx_strand_id
1 'polypeptide(L)'
;MREMEAADWVSLSDQDLLERRISKLGLRLDGTALEPLIRQLYDELSAHGLVFHPQCHIGDEWFVPIGIPAIFVPFFLVHDRLRALERTMMLEVEGGTKEWFMQLMRHEAGHAYTYAYQLTRKKKWQQTFGHTSREETPDTYRPRPFSRSYVVHLDDWYAQSHPDEDFAETFAVWLTPGLDWRKRYAGWKALQKLEYVDELMRSLAGKPPVHAPEYRVADYDCLNVKLKTYYARKRKLYEDTYPDFYDADLRQLFAAPAGIKASFYLRQRRRRLMNSVCQWTNEKKFRVNKLLTRLIDRCDQLGLHVLNDDPQQDFRVSAFITTLVMNYLFTGKFKRTK
;
A
#
# COMPACT_ATOMS: atom_id res chain seq x y z
N MET A 1 -10.41 -38.72 7.88
CA MET A 1 -11.58 -37.89 8.26
C MET A 1 -11.69 -36.76 7.24
N ARG A 2 -12.87 -36.63 6.64
CA ARG A 2 -13.31 -35.84 5.48
C ARG A 2 -12.40 -34.72 4.94
N GLU A 3 -11.93 -34.97 3.72
CA GLU A 3 -11.27 -34.07 2.79
C GLU A 3 -12.31 -33.24 1.99
N MET A 4 -13.25 -32.60 2.70
CA MET A 4 -14.47 -32.04 2.09
C MET A 4 -14.82 -30.68 2.68
N GLU A 5 -14.01 -29.65 2.40
CA GLU A 5 -14.35 -28.26 2.79
C GLU A 5 -13.65 -27.14 1.97
N ALA A 6 -12.78 -27.47 1.01
CA ALA A 6 -12.13 -26.42 0.18
C ALA A 6 -13.10 -25.78 -0.85
N ALA A 7 -14.16 -26.48 -1.25
CA ALA A 7 -15.05 -26.06 -2.33
C ALA A 7 -16.28 -25.24 -1.88
N ASP A 8 -16.67 -25.27 -0.60
CA ASP A 8 -17.96 -24.70 -0.16
C ASP A 8 -17.90 -23.17 -0.01
N TRP A 9 -16.77 -22.63 0.45
CA TRP A 9 -16.68 -21.20 0.76
C TRP A 9 -16.67 -20.31 -0.48
N VAL A 10 -16.23 -20.82 -1.64
CA VAL A 10 -16.12 -20.05 -2.89
C VAL A 10 -17.49 -19.60 -3.39
N SER A 11 -18.51 -20.46 -3.22
CA SER A 11 -19.90 -20.21 -3.61
C SER A 11 -20.72 -19.42 -2.60
N LEU A 12 -20.18 -19.19 -1.39
CA LEU A 12 -20.92 -18.45 -0.36
C LEU A 12 -21.19 -17.00 -0.79
N SER A 13 -22.33 -16.48 -0.33
CA SER A 13 -22.62 -15.05 -0.39
C SER A 13 -21.54 -14.26 0.37
N ASP A 14 -21.39 -12.96 0.09
CA ASP A 14 -20.47 -12.12 0.86
C ASP A 14 -20.78 -12.17 2.36
N GLN A 15 -22.07 -12.18 2.73
CA GLN A 15 -22.51 -12.21 4.13
C GLN A 15 -22.09 -13.51 4.83
N ASP A 16 -22.28 -14.66 4.17
CA ASP A 16 -21.92 -15.96 4.75
C ASP A 16 -20.40 -16.16 4.76
N LEU A 17 -19.70 -15.68 3.73
CA LEU A 17 -18.25 -15.75 3.65
C LEU A 17 -17.60 -14.92 4.78
N LEU A 18 -18.14 -13.74 5.07
CA LEU A 18 -17.65 -12.88 6.16
C LEU A 18 -17.70 -13.55 7.55
N GLU A 19 -18.56 -14.55 7.75
CA GLU A 19 -18.64 -15.31 9.00
C GLU A 19 -17.57 -16.42 9.13
N ARG A 20 -16.87 -16.76 8.05
CA ARG A 20 -15.81 -17.77 8.04
C ARG A 20 -14.51 -17.23 8.63
N ARG A 21 -13.75 -18.11 9.28
CA ARG A 21 -12.37 -17.85 9.72
C ARG A 21 -11.42 -18.02 8.54
N ILE A 22 -10.47 -17.11 8.37
CA ILE A 22 -9.54 -17.14 7.23
C ILE A 22 -8.73 -18.45 7.24
N SER A 23 -8.24 -18.87 8.41
CA SER A 23 -7.52 -20.14 8.60
C SER A 23 -8.33 -21.41 8.23
N LYS A 24 -9.65 -21.32 8.11
CA LYS A 24 -10.52 -22.44 7.71
C LYS A 24 -10.79 -22.50 6.20
N LEU A 25 -10.28 -21.54 5.43
CA LEU A 25 -10.46 -21.51 3.97
C LEU A 25 -9.50 -22.44 3.22
N GLY A 26 -8.51 -23.04 3.92
CA GLY A 26 -7.58 -24.01 3.33
C GLY A 26 -6.65 -23.41 2.27
N LEU A 27 -6.30 -22.13 2.42
CA LEU A 27 -5.51 -21.38 1.44
C LEU A 27 -4.08 -21.91 1.33
N ARG A 28 -3.55 -21.92 0.11
CA ARG A 28 -2.19 -22.32 -0.25
C ARG A 28 -1.66 -21.41 -1.34
N LEU A 29 -0.35 -21.17 -1.39
CA LEU A 29 0.28 -20.43 -2.50
C LEU A 29 0.49 -21.33 -3.72
N ASP A 30 0.86 -22.59 -3.49
CA ASP A 30 1.08 -23.58 -4.54
C ASP A 30 -0.22 -23.85 -5.32
N GLY A 31 -0.10 -23.97 -6.64
CA GLY A 31 -1.21 -24.17 -7.56
C GLY A 31 -2.04 -22.92 -7.85
N THR A 32 -1.63 -21.74 -7.36
CA THR A 32 -2.35 -20.48 -7.58
C THR A 32 -1.70 -19.60 -8.64
N ALA A 33 -2.42 -18.56 -9.08
CA ALA A 33 -1.88 -17.54 -9.98
C ALA A 33 -0.68 -16.75 -9.41
N LEU A 34 -0.41 -16.87 -8.09
CA LEU A 34 0.72 -16.21 -7.45
C LEU A 34 2.03 -16.99 -7.61
N GLU A 35 1.99 -18.31 -7.75
CA GLU A 35 3.18 -19.15 -7.83
C GLU A 35 4.13 -18.75 -8.98
N PRO A 36 3.65 -18.46 -10.22
CA PRO A 36 4.52 -17.94 -11.28
C PRO A 36 5.11 -16.56 -10.98
N LEU A 37 4.41 -15.71 -10.22
CA LEU A 37 4.90 -14.38 -9.84
C LEU A 37 5.98 -14.45 -8.76
N ILE A 38 5.82 -15.37 -7.80
CA ILE A 38 6.84 -15.66 -6.79
C ILE A 38 8.10 -16.21 -7.48
N ARG A 39 7.94 -17.15 -8.42
CA ARG A 39 9.05 -17.63 -9.25
C ARG A 39 9.72 -16.51 -10.03
N GLN A 40 8.95 -15.57 -10.59
CA GLN A 40 9.51 -14.41 -11.27
C GLN A 40 10.44 -13.60 -10.35
N LEU A 41 10.06 -13.34 -9.09
CA LEU A 41 10.96 -12.68 -8.13
C LEU A 41 12.25 -13.50 -7.93
N TYR A 42 12.13 -14.81 -7.78
CA TYR A 42 13.30 -15.68 -7.56
C TYR A 42 14.24 -15.70 -8.77
N ASP A 43 13.68 -15.73 -9.98
CA ASP A 43 14.44 -15.64 -11.23
C ASP A 43 15.16 -14.29 -11.34
N GLU A 44 14.49 -13.19 -10.95
CA GLU A 44 15.09 -11.85 -10.90
C GLU A 44 16.27 -11.80 -9.92
N LEU A 45 16.12 -12.36 -8.70
CA LEU A 45 17.21 -12.46 -7.72
C LEU A 45 18.37 -13.32 -8.25
N SER A 46 18.07 -14.47 -8.84
CA SER A 46 19.07 -15.38 -9.40
C SER A 46 19.81 -14.81 -10.60
N ALA A 47 19.16 -13.98 -11.42
CA ALA A 47 19.82 -13.27 -12.52
C ALA A 47 20.93 -12.32 -12.02
N HIS A 48 20.84 -11.86 -10.78
CA HIS A 48 21.89 -11.07 -10.11
C HIS A 48 22.89 -11.93 -9.32
N GLY A 49 22.85 -13.26 -9.47
CA GLY A 49 23.73 -14.19 -8.76
C GLY A 49 23.42 -14.34 -7.27
N LEU A 50 22.27 -13.85 -6.83
CA LEU A 50 21.85 -13.95 -5.43
C LEU A 50 21.23 -15.33 -5.19
N VAL A 51 21.75 -16.04 -4.18
CA VAL A 51 21.36 -17.42 -3.86
C VAL A 51 20.29 -17.50 -2.78
N PHE A 52 20.00 -16.38 -2.12
CA PHE A 52 18.96 -16.31 -1.11
C PHE A 52 17.61 -15.94 -1.73
N HIS A 53 16.68 -16.89 -1.68
CA HIS A 53 15.29 -16.70 -2.07
C HIS A 53 14.40 -16.68 -0.81
N PRO A 54 13.84 -15.53 -0.42
CA PRO A 54 12.98 -15.45 0.76
C PRO A 54 11.79 -16.39 0.63
N GLN A 55 11.54 -17.23 1.63
CA GLN A 55 10.33 -18.05 1.64
C GLN A 55 9.09 -17.17 1.68
N CYS A 56 8.06 -17.56 0.94
CA CYS A 56 6.79 -16.85 0.88
C CYS A 56 5.71 -17.62 1.64
N HIS A 57 4.98 -16.93 2.50
CA HIS A 57 3.87 -17.45 3.31
C HIS A 57 2.60 -16.63 3.09
N ILE A 58 1.48 -17.12 3.60
CA ILE A 58 0.21 -16.37 3.57
C ILE A 58 0.09 -15.59 4.87
N GLY A 59 -0.12 -14.28 4.76
CA GLY A 59 -0.38 -13.35 5.85
C GLY A 59 -1.68 -12.57 5.67
N ASP A 60 -1.98 -11.68 6.59
CA ASP A 60 -3.15 -10.79 6.54
C ASP A 60 -2.88 -9.47 5.79
N GLU A 61 -1.61 -9.07 5.72
CA GLU A 61 -1.07 -7.96 4.94
C GLU A 61 0.30 -8.30 4.34
N TRP A 62 0.89 -7.37 3.59
CA TRP A 62 2.26 -7.48 3.09
C TRP A 62 3.22 -7.13 4.22
N PHE A 63 4.12 -8.04 4.57
CA PHE A 63 5.17 -7.75 5.54
C PHE A 63 6.30 -8.78 5.52
N VAL A 64 7.41 -8.40 6.14
CA VAL A 64 8.49 -9.29 6.59
C VAL A 64 8.58 -9.19 8.11
N PRO A 65 8.39 -10.29 8.89
CA PRO A 65 8.48 -10.21 10.33
C PRO A 65 9.87 -9.81 10.79
N ILE A 66 9.94 -9.02 11.87
CA ILE A 66 11.22 -8.50 12.38
C ILE A 66 12.18 -9.66 12.66
N GLY A 67 13.33 -9.64 12.00
CA GLY A 67 14.39 -10.64 12.14
C GLY A 67 14.15 -11.96 11.40
N ILE A 68 12.98 -12.14 10.77
CA ILE A 68 12.65 -13.33 10.00
C ILE A 68 12.71 -12.99 8.52
N PRO A 69 13.68 -13.52 7.75
CA PRO A 69 13.83 -13.19 6.34
C PRO A 69 12.84 -13.99 5.46
N ALA A 70 11.54 -13.77 5.68
CA ALA A 70 10.45 -14.42 4.95
C ALA A 70 9.35 -13.41 4.63
N ILE A 71 8.75 -13.54 3.45
CA ILE A 71 7.72 -12.62 2.93
C ILE A 71 6.34 -13.20 3.23
N PHE A 72 5.45 -12.40 3.79
CA PHE A 72 4.06 -12.76 3.99
C PHE A 72 3.20 -12.01 2.97
N VAL A 73 2.45 -12.79 2.18
CA VAL A 73 1.59 -12.31 1.09
C VAL A 73 0.13 -12.30 1.59
N PRO A 74 -0.63 -11.20 1.39
CA PRO A 74 -2.00 -11.14 1.86
C PRO A 74 -2.91 -12.25 1.32
N PHE A 75 -3.65 -12.90 2.21
CA PHE A 75 -4.51 -14.04 1.90
C PHE A 75 -5.55 -13.75 0.81
N PHE A 76 -6.02 -12.50 0.70
CA PHE A 76 -7.04 -12.13 -0.27
C PHE A 76 -6.53 -12.19 -1.72
N LEU A 77 -5.20 -12.22 -1.93
CA LEU A 77 -4.60 -12.36 -3.26
C LEU A 77 -4.59 -13.80 -3.76
N VAL A 78 -4.77 -14.77 -2.88
CA VAL A 78 -4.63 -16.21 -3.18
C VAL A 78 -5.76 -16.73 -4.07
N HIS A 79 -6.93 -16.08 -4.07
CA HIS A 79 -8.09 -16.55 -4.83
C HIS A 79 -9.01 -15.40 -5.29
N ASP A 80 -9.57 -15.50 -6.50
CA ASP A 80 -10.40 -14.44 -7.12
C ASP A 80 -11.65 -14.08 -6.30
N ARG A 81 -12.27 -15.07 -5.66
CA ARG A 81 -13.40 -14.84 -4.75
C ARG A 81 -13.05 -13.91 -3.59
N LEU A 82 -11.83 -14.05 -3.04
CA LEU A 82 -11.34 -13.20 -1.95
C LEU A 82 -10.89 -11.84 -2.47
N ARG A 83 -10.30 -11.77 -3.67
CA ARG A 83 -10.04 -10.48 -4.36
C ARG A 83 -11.33 -9.69 -4.59
N ALA A 84 -12.41 -10.37 -4.96
CA ALA A 84 -13.72 -9.75 -5.11
C ALA A 84 -14.26 -9.24 -3.78
N LEU A 85 -14.16 -10.03 -2.69
CA LEU A 85 -14.56 -9.61 -1.35
C LEU A 85 -13.71 -8.43 -0.85
N GLU A 86 -12.39 -8.47 -1.02
CA GLU A 86 -11.48 -7.37 -0.68
C GLU A 86 -11.88 -6.09 -1.41
N ARG A 87 -12.16 -6.19 -2.71
CA ARG A 87 -12.64 -5.05 -3.51
C ARG A 87 -13.98 -4.53 -3.02
N THR A 88 -14.91 -5.39 -2.62
CA THR A 88 -16.19 -4.95 -2.04
C THR A 88 -15.97 -4.26 -0.69
N MET A 89 -15.10 -4.83 0.15
CA MET A 89 -14.93 -4.39 1.53
C MET A 89 -14.03 -3.16 1.67
N MET A 90 -13.04 -3.02 0.79
CA MET A 90 -11.96 -2.04 0.84
C MET A 90 -11.85 -1.18 -0.43
N LEU A 91 -12.66 -1.43 -1.48
CA LEU A 91 -12.70 -0.68 -2.75
C LEU A 91 -11.44 -0.75 -3.62
N GLU A 92 -10.44 -1.49 -3.16
CA GLU A 92 -9.18 -1.78 -3.83
C GLU A 92 -8.69 -3.16 -3.42
N VAL A 93 -7.74 -3.70 -4.19
CA VAL A 93 -7.06 -4.95 -3.87
C VAL A 93 -5.58 -4.64 -4.01
N GLU A 94 -4.90 -4.45 -2.88
CA GLU A 94 -3.46 -4.12 -2.84
C GLU A 94 -2.62 -5.27 -3.40
N GLY A 95 -1.79 -5.01 -4.41
CA GLY A 95 -1.15 -6.06 -5.20
C GLY A 95 -2.11 -6.81 -6.14
N GLY A 96 -3.25 -6.20 -6.47
CA GLY A 96 -4.32 -6.82 -7.26
C GLY A 96 -3.96 -7.09 -8.73
N THR A 97 -3.01 -6.34 -9.29
CA THR A 97 -2.48 -6.53 -10.65
C THR A 97 -1.08 -7.15 -10.59
N LYS A 98 -0.63 -7.76 -11.70
CA LYS A 98 0.72 -8.34 -11.78
C LYS A 98 1.79 -7.30 -11.48
N GLU A 99 1.67 -6.11 -12.04
CA GLU A 99 2.65 -5.04 -11.90
C GLU A 99 2.76 -4.59 -10.45
N TRP A 100 1.62 -4.35 -9.79
CA TRP A 100 1.58 -3.91 -8.40
C TRP A 100 2.04 -5.01 -7.44
N PHE A 101 1.65 -6.26 -7.70
CA PHE A 101 2.14 -7.41 -6.96
C PHE A 101 3.67 -7.51 -7.02
N MET A 102 4.25 -7.36 -8.20
CA MET A 102 5.71 -7.41 -8.37
C MET A 102 6.42 -6.21 -7.73
N GLN A 103 5.81 -5.03 -7.68
CA GLN A 103 6.36 -3.91 -6.90
C GLN A 103 6.45 -4.29 -5.42
N LEU A 104 5.34 -4.75 -4.82
CA LEU A 104 5.30 -5.13 -3.41
C LEU A 104 6.25 -6.29 -3.09
N MET A 105 6.28 -7.35 -3.91
CA MET A 105 7.21 -8.47 -3.73
C MET A 105 8.68 -8.04 -3.71
N ARG A 106 9.09 -7.14 -4.60
CA ARG A 106 10.47 -6.65 -4.64
C ARG A 106 10.80 -5.76 -3.44
N HIS A 107 9.82 -4.98 -2.99
CA HIS A 107 9.93 -4.18 -1.77
C HIS A 107 10.14 -5.09 -0.54
N GLU A 108 9.26 -6.08 -0.33
CA GLU A 108 9.38 -7.04 0.78
C GLU A 108 10.66 -7.87 0.69
N ALA A 109 11.13 -8.19 -0.54
CA ALA A 109 12.43 -8.84 -0.71
C ALA A 109 13.57 -7.97 -0.18
N GLY A 110 13.51 -6.64 -0.35
CA GLY A 110 14.45 -5.72 0.27
C GLY A 110 14.52 -5.88 1.79
N HIS A 111 13.37 -5.87 2.47
CA HIS A 111 13.28 -6.12 3.92
C HIS A 111 13.82 -7.49 4.32
N ALA A 112 13.48 -8.54 3.57
CA ALA A 112 14.00 -9.88 3.83
C ALA A 112 15.54 -9.94 3.71
N TYR A 113 16.13 -9.25 2.73
CA TYR A 113 17.58 -9.15 2.58
C TYR A 113 18.24 -8.39 3.74
N THR A 114 17.58 -7.35 4.24
CA THR A 114 18.03 -6.59 5.42
C THR A 114 18.24 -7.52 6.62
N TYR A 115 17.28 -8.40 6.90
CA TYR A 115 17.40 -9.38 7.99
C TYR A 115 18.38 -10.50 7.67
N ALA A 116 18.29 -11.11 6.48
CA ALA A 116 19.09 -12.25 6.06
C ALA A 116 20.61 -11.99 6.09
N TYR A 117 21.02 -10.75 5.74
CA TYR A 117 22.42 -10.34 5.66
C TYR A 117 22.82 -9.30 6.71
N GLN A 118 21.92 -9.00 7.66
CA GLN A 118 22.10 -8.00 8.72
C GLN A 118 22.61 -6.65 8.19
N LEU A 119 22.00 -6.16 7.11
CA LEU A 119 22.53 -5.04 6.33
C LEU A 119 22.61 -3.74 7.14
N THR A 120 21.66 -3.51 8.05
CA THR A 120 21.63 -2.34 8.94
C THR A 120 22.84 -2.22 9.86
N ARG A 121 23.61 -3.31 10.06
CA ARG A 121 24.85 -3.30 10.85
C ARG A 121 26.05 -2.76 10.08
N LYS A 122 25.95 -2.64 8.76
CA LYS A 122 27.06 -2.18 7.90
C LYS A 122 27.17 -0.66 7.99
N LYS A 123 28.36 -0.14 8.30
CA LYS A 123 28.63 1.30 8.38
C LYS A 123 28.23 2.07 7.11
N LYS A 124 28.55 1.53 5.93
CA LYS A 124 28.20 2.15 4.64
C LYS A 124 26.69 2.22 4.43
N TRP A 125 25.93 1.21 4.89
CA TRP A 125 24.48 1.22 4.86
C TRP A 125 23.92 2.36 5.72
N GLN A 126 24.40 2.48 6.96
CA GLN A 126 23.98 3.55 7.88
C GLN A 126 24.31 4.95 7.36
N GLN A 127 25.46 5.12 6.70
CA GLN A 127 25.84 6.38 6.06
C GLN A 127 24.96 6.73 4.86
N THR A 128 24.42 5.74 4.16
CA THR A 128 23.61 5.93 2.95
C THR A 128 22.13 6.15 3.26
N PHE A 129 21.56 5.38 4.20
CA PHE A 129 20.12 5.39 4.50
C PHE A 129 19.78 6.03 5.86
N GLY A 130 20.72 6.05 6.80
CA GLY A 130 20.51 6.53 8.17
C GLY A 130 20.49 5.40 9.21
N HIS A 131 20.26 5.75 10.47
CA HIS A 131 20.14 4.78 11.56
C HIS A 131 18.68 4.31 11.71
N THR A 132 18.52 3.03 12.02
CA THR A 132 17.22 2.38 12.22
C THR A 132 16.90 2.31 13.71
N SER A 133 16.80 3.46 14.36
CA SER A 133 16.36 3.52 15.77
C SER A 133 14.89 3.92 15.84
N ARG A 134 14.12 3.12 16.58
CA ARG A 134 12.68 3.37 16.81
C ARG A 134 12.44 4.69 17.54
N GLU A 135 13.38 5.12 18.38
CA GLU A 135 13.31 6.39 19.13
C GLU A 135 13.38 7.63 18.23
N GLU A 136 14.00 7.53 17.06
CA GLU A 136 14.13 8.63 16.10
C GLU A 136 13.06 8.59 14.99
N THR A 137 12.20 7.56 14.99
CA THR A 137 11.20 7.35 13.95
C THR A 137 9.86 7.96 14.38
N PRO A 138 9.41 9.06 13.76
CA PRO A 138 8.14 9.67 14.12
C PRO A 138 6.96 8.76 13.75
N ASP A 139 5.91 8.74 14.58
CA ASP A 139 4.67 7.97 14.34
C ASP A 139 3.96 8.35 13.01
N THR A 140 4.31 9.50 12.44
CA THR A 140 3.85 9.95 11.12
C THR A 140 5.00 10.63 10.38
N TYR A 141 5.26 10.25 9.12
CA TYR A 141 6.22 10.95 8.25
C TYR A 141 5.53 12.03 7.41
N ARG A 142 6.26 13.11 7.12
CA ARG A 142 5.79 14.18 6.23
C ARG A 142 6.63 14.18 4.96
N PRO A 143 6.10 13.66 3.84
CA PRO A 143 6.89 13.53 2.63
C PRO A 143 7.26 14.90 2.06
N ARG A 144 8.44 14.98 1.44
CA ARG A 144 8.91 16.12 0.65
C ARG A 144 8.78 15.76 -0.84
N PRO A 145 7.71 16.18 -1.53
CA PRO A 145 7.35 15.64 -2.83
C PRO A 145 8.39 15.81 -3.93
N PHE A 146 9.14 16.92 -3.86
CA PHE A 146 10.14 17.29 -4.84
C PHE A 146 11.56 16.85 -4.45
N SER A 147 11.70 16.06 -3.38
CA SER A 147 13.00 15.55 -2.95
C SER A 147 13.54 14.57 -3.98
N ARG A 148 14.68 14.90 -4.57
CA ARG A 148 15.45 14.00 -5.46
C ARG A 148 16.41 13.09 -4.68
N SER A 149 16.23 12.97 -3.36
CA SER A 149 17.08 12.13 -2.49
C SER A 149 16.56 10.72 -2.32
N TYR A 150 15.36 10.42 -2.82
CA TYR A 150 14.70 9.14 -2.68
C TYR A 150 14.26 8.63 -4.04
N VAL A 151 14.21 7.31 -4.17
CA VAL A 151 13.55 6.70 -5.33
C VAL A 151 12.04 6.86 -5.24
N VAL A 152 11.35 6.71 -6.37
CA VAL A 152 9.89 6.66 -6.45
C VAL A 152 9.51 5.29 -6.97
N HIS A 153 8.95 4.45 -6.11
CA HIS A 153 8.60 3.07 -6.40
C HIS A 153 7.18 2.71 -5.97
N LEU A 154 6.92 2.66 -4.66
CA LEU A 154 5.58 2.65 -4.09
C LEU A 154 5.05 4.07 -3.88
N ASP A 155 3.77 4.13 -3.55
CA ASP A 155 2.99 5.35 -3.46
C ASP A 155 3.34 6.18 -2.21
N ASP A 156 2.72 7.34 -2.03
CA ASP A 156 2.88 8.23 -0.86
C ASP A 156 4.32 8.67 -0.50
N TRP A 157 5.27 8.59 -1.43
CA TRP A 157 6.70 8.82 -1.15
C TRP A 157 7.21 7.90 -0.04
N TYR A 158 6.79 6.64 -0.06
CA TYR A 158 7.03 5.66 1.01
C TYR A 158 8.51 5.52 1.41
N ALA A 159 9.43 5.67 0.46
CA ALA A 159 10.87 5.71 0.70
C ALA A 159 11.32 6.79 1.72
N GLN A 160 10.49 7.80 2.01
CA GLN A 160 10.79 8.87 2.98
C GLN A 160 10.31 8.56 4.39
N SER A 161 9.60 7.45 4.59
CA SER A 161 8.95 7.14 5.86
C SER A 161 9.91 6.65 6.93
N HIS A 162 10.92 5.86 6.54
CA HIS A 162 11.92 5.30 7.43
C HIS A 162 13.16 4.86 6.62
N PRO A 163 14.38 4.83 7.20
CA PRO A 163 15.58 4.30 6.53
C PRO A 163 15.44 2.88 5.98
N ASP A 164 14.68 2.01 6.67
CA ASP A 164 14.40 0.65 6.16
C ASP A 164 13.51 0.70 4.90
N GLU A 165 12.51 1.58 4.86
CA GLU A 165 11.66 1.74 3.67
C GLU A 165 12.42 2.37 2.50
N ASP A 166 13.30 3.34 2.78
CA ASP A 166 14.20 3.92 1.78
C ASP A 166 15.08 2.85 1.12
N PHE A 167 15.63 1.93 1.92
CA PHE A 167 16.39 0.80 1.41
C PHE A 167 15.52 -0.18 0.61
N ALA A 168 14.36 -0.59 1.15
CA ALA A 168 13.48 -1.55 0.48
C ALA A 168 12.97 -1.02 -0.87
N GLU A 169 12.59 0.25 -0.92
CA GLU A 169 12.21 0.95 -2.16
C GLU A 169 13.38 1.04 -3.14
N THR A 170 14.58 1.39 -2.66
CA THR A 170 15.79 1.46 -3.50
C THR A 170 16.16 0.10 -4.05
N PHE A 171 16.08 -0.96 -3.24
CA PHE A 171 16.29 -2.34 -3.64
C PHE A 171 15.29 -2.76 -4.71
N ALA A 172 14.01 -2.45 -4.54
CA ALA A 172 12.99 -2.82 -5.49
C ALA A 172 13.18 -2.15 -6.87
N VAL A 173 13.58 -0.87 -6.89
CA VAL A 173 13.94 -0.17 -8.13
C VAL A 173 15.17 -0.81 -8.78
N TRP A 174 16.20 -1.11 -8.00
CA TRP A 174 17.43 -1.74 -8.51
C TRP A 174 17.15 -3.12 -9.14
N LEU A 175 16.28 -3.91 -8.53
CA LEU A 175 15.93 -5.27 -8.98
C LEU A 175 14.96 -5.29 -10.17
N THR A 176 14.28 -4.17 -10.47
CA THR A 176 13.24 -4.13 -11.52
C THR A 176 13.83 -4.42 -12.92
N PRO A 177 13.41 -5.51 -13.59
CA PRO A 177 13.97 -5.88 -14.89
C PRO A 177 13.75 -4.83 -15.97
N GLY A 178 14.79 -4.59 -16.78
CA GLY A 178 14.73 -3.66 -17.91
C GLY A 178 14.68 -2.18 -17.53
N LEU A 179 14.64 -1.84 -16.24
CA LEU A 179 14.68 -0.46 -15.78
C LEU A 179 16.12 0.06 -15.79
N ASP A 180 16.42 0.99 -16.70
CA ASP A 180 17.66 1.76 -16.65
C ASP A 180 17.59 2.82 -15.54
N TRP A 181 17.83 2.37 -14.31
CA TRP A 181 17.78 3.22 -13.13
C TRP A 181 18.88 4.30 -13.14
N ARG A 182 20.01 4.06 -13.81
CA ARG A 182 21.09 5.05 -13.97
C ARG A 182 20.60 6.24 -14.78
N LYS A 183 19.92 5.98 -15.89
CA LYS A 183 19.31 7.01 -16.72
C LYS A 183 18.13 7.68 -16.01
N ARG A 184 17.23 6.90 -15.38
CA ARG A 184 16.03 7.42 -14.70
C ARG A 184 16.36 8.37 -13.57
N TYR A 185 17.39 8.07 -12.77
CA TYR A 185 17.79 8.85 -11.61
C TYR A 185 19.02 9.73 -11.86
N ALA A 186 19.39 9.97 -13.13
CA ALA A 186 20.51 10.84 -13.48
C ALA A 186 20.36 12.23 -12.85
N GLY A 187 21.37 12.67 -12.11
CA GLY A 187 21.37 13.96 -11.40
C GLY A 187 20.53 13.98 -10.10
N TRP A 188 20.00 12.84 -9.65
CA TRP A 188 19.32 12.71 -8.37
C TRP A 188 20.29 12.20 -7.31
N LYS A 189 20.14 12.64 -6.06
CA LYS A 189 20.92 12.09 -4.93
C LYS A 189 20.57 10.61 -4.68
N ALA A 190 19.34 10.19 -5.02
CA ALA A 190 18.92 8.79 -4.97
C ALA A 190 19.80 7.85 -5.81
N LEU A 191 20.46 8.36 -6.86
CA LEU A 191 21.35 7.56 -7.70
C LEU A 191 22.51 6.95 -6.90
N GLN A 192 23.06 7.69 -5.93
CA GLN A 192 24.14 7.20 -5.07
C GLN A 192 23.69 6.01 -4.21
N LYS A 193 22.41 5.99 -3.80
CA LYS A 193 21.82 4.87 -3.06
C LYS A 193 21.68 3.64 -3.95
N LEU A 194 21.22 3.82 -5.18
CA LEU A 194 21.12 2.76 -6.18
C LEU A 194 22.49 2.16 -6.54
N GLU A 195 23.51 3.00 -6.71
CA GLU A 195 24.89 2.56 -6.93
C GLU A 195 25.44 1.78 -5.73
N TYR A 196 25.12 2.23 -4.52
CA TYR A 196 25.47 1.50 -3.31
C TYR A 196 24.77 0.14 -3.22
N VAL A 197 23.47 0.07 -3.52
CA VAL A 197 22.73 -1.21 -3.55
C VAL A 197 23.30 -2.16 -4.60
N ASP A 198 23.66 -1.66 -5.79
CA ASP A 198 24.31 -2.46 -6.85
C ASP A 198 25.65 -3.05 -6.37
N GLU A 199 26.51 -2.23 -5.76
CA GLU A 199 27.78 -2.70 -5.15
C GLU A 199 27.52 -3.72 -4.03
N LEU A 200 26.56 -3.43 -3.16
CA LEU A 200 26.21 -4.27 -2.02
C LEU A 200 25.72 -5.65 -2.49
N MET A 201 24.80 -5.71 -3.44
CA MET A 201 24.24 -6.98 -3.92
C MET A 201 25.27 -7.79 -4.70
N ARG A 202 26.14 -7.16 -5.50
CA ARG A 202 27.29 -7.85 -6.13
C ARG A 202 28.21 -8.48 -5.08
N SER A 203 28.41 -7.81 -3.94
CA SER A 203 29.23 -8.35 -2.85
C SER A 203 28.60 -9.57 -2.15
N LEU A 204 27.28 -9.77 -2.31
CA LEU A 204 26.50 -10.88 -1.76
C LEU A 204 26.28 -12.00 -2.77
N ALA A 205 26.58 -11.80 -4.06
CA ALA A 205 26.43 -12.82 -5.08
C ALA A 205 27.18 -14.11 -4.69
N GLY A 206 26.49 -15.25 -4.81
CA GLY A 206 26.98 -16.57 -4.42
C GLY A 206 27.08 -16.83 -2.91
N LYS A 207 26.78 -15.85 -2.04
CA LYS A 207 26.92 -15.99 -0.59
C LYS A 207 25.59 -16.36 0.07
N PRO A 208 25.54 -17.41 0.91
CA PRO A 208 24.33 -17.74 1.66
C PRO A 208 23.99 -16.65 2.68
N PRO A 209 22.73 -16.57 3.14
CA PRO A 209 22.34 -15.64 4.20
C PRO A 209 23.13 -15.93 5.48
N VAL A 210 23.49 -14.87 6.21
CA VAL A 210 24.25 -15.00 7.47
C VAL A 210 23.34 -15.16 8.69
N HIS A 211 22.05 -14.87 8.52
CA HIS A 211 21.03 -15.02 9.55
C HIS A 211 19.79 -15.68 8.95
N ALA A 212 19.51 -16.91 9.38
CA ALA A 212 18.34 -17.69 8.99
C ALA A 212 17.82 -18.42 10.24
N PRO A 213 17.17 -17.72 11.18
CA PRO A 213 16.64 -18.34 12.38
C PRO A 213 15.54 -19.35 12.01
N GLU A 214 15.40 -20.41 12.81
CA GLU A 214 14.20 -21.23 12.75
C GLU A 214 13.00 -20.42 13.24
N TYR A 215 11.87 -20.54 12.57
CA TYR A 215 10.62 -19.89 12.95
C TYR A 215 9.43 -20.77 12.61
N ARG A 216 8.34 -20.59 13.34
CA ARG A 216 7.07 -21.25 13.02
C ARG A 216 6.16 -20.23 12.35
N VAL A 217 5.68 -20.57 11.16
CA VAL A 217 4.73 -19.72 10.41
C VAL A 217 3.51 -19.38 11.26
N ALA A 218 3.05 -20.33 12.09
CA ALA A 218 1.92 -20.17 13.00
C ALA A 218 2.10 -19.06 14.05
N ASP A 219 3.34 -18.68 14.39
CA ASP A 219 3.60 -17.59 15.35
C ASP A 219 3.33 -16.20 14.73
N TYR A 220 3.28 -16.15 13.40
CA TYR A 220 2.95 -14.97 12.60
C TYR A 220 1.60 -15.10 11.88
N ASP A 221 0.85 -16.16 12.19
CA ASP A 221 -0.47 -16.45 11.60
C ASP A 221 -1.55 -15.59 12.28
N CYS A 222 -1.77 -14.41 11.71
CA CYS A 222 -2.87 -13.51 12.06
C CYS A 222 -4.22 -13.96 11.47
N LEU A 223 -4.31 -15.12 10.83
CA LEU A 223 -5.47 -15.56 10.03
C LEU A 223 -6.51 -16.36 10.84
N ASN A 224 -6.26 -16.65 12.12
CA ASN A 224 -7.26 -17.26 12.99
C ASN A 224 -8.33 -16.25 13.48
N VAL A 225 -8.87 -15.47 12.54
CA VAL A 225 -9.87 -14.42 12.75
C VAL A 225 -10.98 -14.58 11.71
N LYS A 226 -12.22 -14.18 12.06
CA LYS A 226 -13.30 -14.11 11.08
C LYS A 226 -13.04 -13.00 10.06
N LEU A 227 -13.39 -13.21 8.80
CA LEU A 227 -13.28 -12.20 7.75
C LEU A 227 -13.98 -10.88 8.14
N LYS A 228 -15.17 -10.95 8.74
CA LYS A 228 -15.88 -9.75 9.25
C LYS A 228 -15.06 -8.95 10.26
N THR A 229 -14.35 -9.64 11.15
CA THR A 229 -13.55 -9.02 12.21
C THR A 229 -12.27 -8.45 11.63
N TYR A 230 -11.62 -9.15 10.70
CA TYR A 230 -10.50 -8.62 9.92
C TYR A 230 -10.87 -7.31 9.23
N TYR A 231 -11.96 -7.31 8.44
CA TYR A 231 -12.39 -6.11 7.72
C TYR A 231 -12.83 -4.98 8.65
N ALA A 232 -13.48 -5.27 9.77
CA ALA A 232 -13.82 -4.25 10.77
C ALA A 232 -12.56 -3.59 11.36
N ARG A 233 -11.52 -4.38 11.69
CA ARG A 233 -10.23 -3.86 12.19
C ARG A 233 -9.50 -3.04 11.13
N LYS A 234 -9.38 -3.56 9.90
CA LYS A 234 -8.73 -2.89 8.77
C LYS A 234 -9.40 -1.56 8.44
N ARG A 235 -10.74 -1.53 8.47
CA ARG A 235 -11.51 -0.28 8.32
C ARG A 235 -11.23 0.68 9.46
N LYS A 236 -11.31 0.24 10.73
CA LYS A 236 -11.04 1.09 11.90
C LYS A 236 -9.65 1.75 11.82
N LEU A 237 -8.62 1.01 11.41
CA LEU A 237 -7.27 1.54 11.21
C LEU A 237 -7.23 2.66 10.15
N TYR A 238 -8.05 2.55 9.10
CA TYR A 238 -8.22 3.60 8.10
C TYR A 238 -9.22 4.69 8.50
N GLU A 239 -9.98 4.51 9.59
CA GLU A 239 -11.04 5.42 9.99
C GLU A 239 -10.55 6.61 10.81
N ASP A 240 -9.44 6.45 11.52
CA ASP A 240 -8.82 7.51 12.31
C ASP A 240 -8.22 8.55 11.36
N THR A 241 -8.98 9.62 11.12
CA THR A 241 -8.57 11.04 11.15
C THR A 241 -9.43 11.86 10.19
N TYR A 242 -10.66 12.25 10.53
CA TYR A 242 -11.19 13.50 9.96
C TYR A 242 -12.13 14.17 10.95
N PRO A 243 -11.93 15.45 11.27
CA PRO A 243 -12.91 16.24 12.01
C PRO A 243 -13.86 17.04 11.10
N ASP A 244 -14.96 17.54 11.67
CA ASP A 244 -16.12 18.19 11.02
C ASP A 244 -15.89 19.61 10.43
N PHE A 245 -14.69 19.92 9.93
CA PHE A 245 -14.26 21.30 9.62
C PHE A 245 -14.52 21.80 8.16
N TYR A 246 -15.31 21.09 7.34
CA TYR A 246 -15.43 21.36 5.88
C TYR A 246 -16.56 22.33 5.48
N ASP A 247 -17.43 22.73 6.40
CA ASP A 247 -18.65 23.45 6.05
C ASP A 247 -18.45 24.76 5.30
N ALA A 248 -17.45 25.55 5.71
CA ALA A 248 -17.16 26.84 5.08
C ALA A 248 -16.71 26.64 3.63
N ASP A 249 -15.83 25.66 3.42
CA ASP A 249 -15.28 25.34 2.10
C ASP A 249 -16.35 24.70 1.20
N LEU A 250 -17.22 23.85 1.77
CA LEU A 250 -18.36 23.27 1.07
C LEU A 250 -19.39 24.33 0.64
N ARG A 251 -19.70 25.31 1.51
CA ARG A 251 -20.59 26.44 1.17
C ARG A 251 -20.00 27.30 0.05
N GLN A 252 -18.67 27.48 0.02
CA GLN A 252 -18.01 28.19 -1.06
C GLN A 252 -18.01 27.38 -2.37
N LEU A 253 -17.77 26.06 -2.28
CA LEU A 253 -17.71 25.16 -3.44
C LEU A 253 -19.09 24.93 -4.07
N PHE A 254 -20.14 24.91 -3.25
CA PHE A 254 -21.53 24.67 -3.64
C PHE A 254 -22.41 25.86 -3.21
N ALA A 255 -22.12 27.03 -3.79
CA ALA A 255 -22.74 28.30 -3.43
C ALA A 255 -24.06 28.60 -4.16
N ALA A 256 -24.58 27.68 -4.98
CA ALA A 256 -25.77 27.96 -5.77
C ALA A 256 -27.01 28.06 -4.86
N PRO A 257 -27.88 29.07 -5.05
CA PRO A 257 -29.08 29.24 -4.23
C PRO A 257 -30.15 28.18 -4.55
N ALA A 258 -30.12 27.63 -5.76
CA ALA A 258 -30.99 26.57 -6.26
C ALA A 258 -30.25 25.76 -7.33
N GLY A 259 -30.79 24.59 -7.69
CA GLY A 259 -30.19 23.68 -8.66
C GLY A 259 -30.37 22.23 -8.23
N ILE A 260 -29.45 21.36 -8.65
CA ILE A 260 -29.42 19.99 -8.16
C ILE A 260 -28.70 19.95 -6.81
N LYS A 261 -29.09 19.01 -5.94
CA LYS A 261 -28.42 18.82 -4.64
C LYS A 261 -26.93 18.51 -4.86
N ALA A 262 -26.05 19.19 -4.12
CA ALA A 262 -24.62 18.95 -4.20
C ALA A 262 -24.25 17.50 -3.82
N SER A 263 -24.98 16.90 -2.88
CA SER A 263 -24.86 15.49 -2.53
C SER A 263 -25.18 14.55 -3.71
N PHE A 264 -26.24 14.86 -4.47
CA PHE A 264 -26.60 14.12 -5.67
C PHE A 264 -25.55 14.28 -6.77
N TYR A 265 -25.07 15.51 -7.00
CA TYR A 265 -23.98 15.81 -7.93
C TYR A 265 -22.73 14.96 -7.64
N LEU A 266 -22.29 14.95 -6.37
CA LEU A 266 -21.14 14.19 -5.90
C LEU A 266 -21.36 12.68 -6.03
N ARG A 267 -22.54 12.16 -5.67
CA ARG A 267 -22.88 10.73 -5.82
C ARG A 267 -22.78 10.26 -7.27
N GLN A 268 -23.31 11.04 -8.21
CA GLN A 268 -23.31 10.69 -9.64
C GLN A 268 -21.89 10.64 -10.21
N ARG A 269 -20.97 11.46 -9.70
CA ARG A 269 -19.58 11.61 -10.20
C ARG A 269 -18.54 10.90 -9.34
N ARG A 270 -18.98 10.20 -8.31
CA ARG A 270 -18.14 9.61 -7.26
C ARG A 270 -16.95 8.82 -7.78
N ARG A 271 -17.19 7.88 -8.70
CA ARG A 271 -16.13 7.02 -9.27
C ARG A 271 -15.09 7.83 -10.04
N ARG A 272 -15.53 8.81 -10.83
CA ARG A 272 -14.63 9.67 -11.63
C ARG A 272 -13.81 10.59 -10.75
N LEU A 273 -14.44 11.23 -9.77
CA LEU A 273 -13.75 12.08 -8.78
C LEU A 273 -12.73 11.28 -7.97
N MET A 274 -13.12 10.12 -7.45
CA MET A 274 -12.22 9.24 -6.69
C MET A 274 -11.02 8.80 -7.54
N ASN A 275 -11.25 8.31 -8.77
CA ASN A 275 -10.16 7.91 -9.65
C ASN A 275 -9.21 9.07 -9.98
N SER A 276 -9.76 10.25 -10.27
CA SER A 276 -8.96 11.44 -10.55
C SER A 276 -8.12 11.86 -9.34
N VAL A 277 -8.69 11.85 -8.13
CA VAL A 277 -7.96 12.24 -6.92
C VAL A 277 -6.88 11.22 -6.61
N CYS A 278 -7.23 9.93 -6.53
CA CYS A 278 -6.26 8.86 -6.23
C CYS A 278 -5.10 8.83 -7.23
N GLN A 279 -5.34 9.11 -8.52
CA GLN A 279 -4.29 9.16 -9.53
C GLN A 279 -3.20 10.20 -9.23
N TRP A 280 -3.58 11.36 -8.68
CA TRP A 280 -2.65 12.47 -8.46
C TRP A 280 -2.17 12.60 -7.02
N THR A 281 -2.93 12.10 -6.05
CA THR A 281 -2.56 12.11 -4.64
C THR A 281 -1.91 10.83 -4.17
N ASN A 282 -2.03 9.75 -4.94
CA ASN A 282 -1.57 8.41 -4.57
C ASN A 282 -2.23 7.79 -3.32
N GLU A 283 -3.33 8.40 -2.85
CA GLU A 283 -4.03 7.98 -1.64
C GLU A 283 -4.96 6.78 -1.91
N LYS A 284 -5.11 5.91 -0.90
CA LYS A 284 -5.96 4.71 -0.95
C LYS A 284 -7.41 5.05 -1.29
N LYS A 285 -8.02 4.29 -2.22
CA LYS A 285 -9.40 4.54 -2.70
C LYS A 285 -10.40 4.51 -1.57
N PHE A 286 -10.20 3.64 -0.59
CA PHE A 286 -11.05 3.57 0.59
C PHE A 286 -11.11 4.90 1.35
N ARG A 287 -9.94 5.52 1.59
CA ARG A 287 -9.82 6.79 2.34
C ARG A 287 -10.45 7.95 1.57
N VAL A 288 -10.15 8.07 0.27
CA VAL A 288 -10.78 9.07 -0.60
C VAL A 288 -12.29 8.86 -0.69
N ASN A 289 -12.75 7.61 -0.79
CA ASN A 289 -14.17 7.28 -0.80
C ASN A 289 -14.87 7.65 0.51
N LYS A 290 -14.22 7.44 1.66
CA LYS A 290 -14.76 7.82 2.98
C LYS A 290 -14.84 9.34 3.12
N LEU A 291 -13.81 10.06 2.68
CA LEU A 291 -13.85 11.52 2.59
C LEU A 291 -15.03 11.95 1.72
N LEU A 292 -15.18 11.38 0.52
CA LEU A 292 -16.31 11.66 -0.37
C LEU A 292 -17.67 11.37 0.29
N THR A 293 -17.83 10.25 1.03
CA THR A 293 -19.07 9.98 1.80
C THR A 293 -19.35 11.11 2.77
N ARG A 294 -18.35 11.51 3.56
CA ARG A 294 -18.53 12.58 4.56
C ARG A 294 -18.85 13.92 3.91
N LEU A 295 -18.20 14.27 2.81
CA LEU A 295 -18.53 15.49 2.05
C LEU A 295 -19.96 15.44 1.49
N ILE A 296 -20.40 14.28 0.98
CA ILE A 296 -21.78 14.06 0.50
C ILE A 296 -22.78 14.25 1.64
N ASP A 297 -22.53 13.64 2.81
CA ASP A 297 -23.41 13.71 3.97
C ASP A 297 -23.48 15.13 4.53
N ARG A 298 -22.34 15.85 4.59
CA ARG A 298 -22.32 17.27 4.97
C ARG A 298 -23.04 18.15 3.96
N CYS A 299 -22.91 17.91 2.66
CA CYS A 299 -23.68 18.63 1.64
C CYS A 299 -25.19 18.46 1.83
N ASP A 300 -25.65 17.25 2.18
CA ASP A 300 -27.06 17.00 2.50
C ASP A 300 -27.51 17.74 3.77
N GLN A 301 -26.71 17.70 4.84
CA GLN A 301 -27.00 18.38 6.12
C GLN A 301 -27.04 19.92 5.98
N LEU A 302 -26.19 20.47 5.11
CA LEU A 302 -26.10 21.91 4.85
C LEU A 302 -27.11 22.41 3.81
N GLY A 303 -27.84 21.52 3.15
CA GLY A 303 -28.80 21.88 2.10
C GLY A 303 -28.15 22.53 0.86
N LEU A 304 -26.93 22.11 0.50
CA LEU A 304 -26.17 22.77 -0.57
C LEU A 304 -26.63 22.34 -1.96
N HIS A 305 -26.59 23.28 -2.89
CA HIS A 305 -26.99 23.10 -4.29
C HIS A 305 -25.87 23.50 -5.24
N VAL A 306 -25.96 22.98 -6.46
CA VAL A 306 -25.05 23.29 -7.55
C VAL A 306 -25.82 23.42 -8.85
N LEU A 307 -25.39 24.37 -9.68
CA LEU A 307 -25.92 24.50 -11.03
C LEU A 307 -25.38 23.35 -11.88
N ASN A 308 -26.25 22.71 -12.68
CA ASN A 308 -25.91 21.50 -13.44
C ASN A 308 -25.20 21.80 -14.78
N ASP A 309 -24.90 23.07 -15.05
CA ASP A 309 -24.39 23.59 -16.31
C ASP A 309 -22.99 24.21 -16.22
N ASP A 310 -22.37 24.31 -15.02
CA ASP A 310 -21.00 24.79 -14.88
C ASP A 310 -19.98 23.70 -15.28
N PRO A 311 -19.31 23.82 -16.44
CA PRO A 311 -18.37 22.81 -16.91
C PRO A 311 -17.08 22.76 -16.07
N GLN A 312 -16.82 23.78 -15.24
CA GLN A 312 -15.64 23.83 -14.36
C GLN A 312 -15.90 23.23 -12.97
N GLN A 313 -17.15 22.91 -12.64
CA GLN A 313 -17.49 22.46 -11.30
C GLN A 313 -16.79 21.14 -10.94
N ASP A 314 -16.68 20.22 -11.90
CA ASP A 314 -15.93 18.98 -11.73
C ASP A 314 -14.46 19.21 -11.41
N PHE A 315 -13.84 20.21 -12.06
CA PHE A 315 -12.45 20.58 -11.82
C PHE A 315 -12.28 21.17 -10.41
N ARG A 316 -13.15 22.09 -9.99
CA ARG A 316 -13.08 22.71 -8.65
C ARG A 316 -13.27 21.66 -7.55
N VAL A 317 -14.23 20.75 -7.72
CA VAL A 317 -14.48 19.66 -6.78
C VAL A 317 -13.28 18.72 -6.71
N SER A 318 -12.71 18.32 -7.85
CA SER A 318 -11.52 17.46 -7.89
C SER A 318 -10.32 18.14 -7.21
N ALA A 319 -10.07 19.43 -7.50
CA ALA A 319 -9.01 20.21 -6.87
C ALA A 319 -9.20 20.36 -5.35
N PHE A 320 -10.44 20.60 -4.90
CA PHE A 320 -10.77 20.68 -3.48
C PHE A 320 -10.49 19.36 -2.76
N ILE A 321 -10.99 18.23 -3.28
CA ILE A 321 -10.78 16.92 -2.66
C ILE A 321 -9.29 16.57 -2.67
N THR A 322 -8.59 16.82 -3.78
CA THR A 322 -7.13 16.65 -3.88
C THR A 322 -6.42 17.47 -2.82
N THR A 323 -6.82 18.73 -2.61
CA THR A 323 -6.22 19.61 -1.59
C THR A 323 -6.44 19.07 -0.18
N LEU A 324 -7.64 18.57 0.13
CA LEU A 324 -7.94 17.96 1.42
C LEU A 324 -7.07 16.71 1.66
N VAL A 325 -7.01 15.82 0.67
CA VAL A 325 -6.20 14.60 0.73
C VAL A 325 -4.71 14.93 0.90
N MET A 326 -4.17 15.80 0.05
CA MET A 326 -2.78 16.21 0.14
C MET A 326 -2.47 16.91 1.46
N ASN A 327 -3.35 17.77 1.96
CA ASN A 327 -3.12 18.44 3.23
C ASN A 327 -3.11 17.45 4.40
N TYR A 328 -3.95 16.41 4.36
CA TYR A 328 -3.86 15.32 5.33
C TYR A 328 -2.54 14.55 5.22
N LEU A 329 -2.15 14.14 4.01
CA LEU A 329 -0.87 13.48 3.78
C LEU A 329 0.30 14.31 4.32
N PHE A 330 0.26 15.64 4.19
CA PHE A 330 1.35 16.52 4.65
C PHE A 330 1.29 16.90 6.13
N THR A 331 0.13 16.90 6.77
CA THR A 331 -0.02 17.49 8.11
C THR A 331 -0.64 16.56 9.14
N GLY A 332 -1.10 15.37 8.74
CA GLY A 332 -1.98 14.52 9.54
C GLY A 332 -3.35 15.15 9.77
N LYS A 333 -3.68 16.28 9.12
CA LYS A 333 -4.92 17.04 9.28
C LYS A 333 -5.45 17.47 7.92
N PHE A 334 -6.75 17.37 7.73
CA PHE A 334 -7.39 17.74 6.45
C PHE A 334 -7.51 19.25 6.23
N LYS A 335 -7.25 20.09 7.24
CA LYS A 335 -7.21 21.56 7.12
C LYS A 335 -5.89 22.16 7.61
N ARG A 336 -5.39 23.21 6.96
CA ARG A 336 -4.27 24.01 7.48
C ARG A 336 -4.74 24.67 8.79
N THR A 337 -4.05 24.39 9.90
CA THR A 337 -4.11 25.27 11.07
C THR A 337 -3.55 26.63 10.65
N LYS A 338 -4.33 27.69 10.87
CA LYS A 338 -3.85 29.07 10.72
C LYS A 338 -2.69 29.32 11.67
#